data_AF-A0A972MGC9-F1
#
_entry.id   AF-A0A972MGC9-F1
#
_cell.length_a   1.000
_cell.length_b   1.000
_cell.length_c   1.000
_cell.angle_alpha   90.00
_cell.angle_beta   90.00
_cell.angle_gamma   90.00
#
_symmetry.space_group_name_H-M   'P 1'
#
loop_
_entity.id
_entity.type
_entity.pdbx_description
1 polymer ?
#
loop_
_entity_poly.entity_id
_entity_poly.type
_entity_poly.pdbx_seq_one_letter_code
_entity_poly.pdbx_strand_id
1 'polypeptide(L)'
;MKIENLYQKFNVQNSEQVKQTQTEAQKPSENTTQAPLGRREDKVELSQTAKDIKKIESVLKTTPDVRAEKVKAIKEQIEAGTYQADSKKIANAMLADLLKDLA
;
A
#
# COMPACT_ATOMS: atom_id res chain seq x y z
N MET A 1 12.70 21.15 -8.85
CA MET A 1 12.72 19.84 -8.16
C MET A 1 12.77 20.07 -6.66
N LYS A 2 11.76 19.63 -5.91
CA LYS A 2 11.69 19.64 -4.43
C LYS A 2 10.79 18.48 -3.99
N ILE A 3 11.35 17.26 -3.91
CA ILE A 3 10.64 16.05 -3.47
C ILE A 3 10.92 15.76 -1.98
N GLU A 4 11.67 16.63 -1.30
CA GLU A 4 12.19 16.35 0.05
C GLU A 4 11.21 16.58 1.20
N ASN A 5 9.96 17.00 0.94
CA ASN A 5 9.06 17.43 2.02
C ASN A 5 7.80 16.58 2.23
N LEU A 6 7.84 15.28 1.88
CA LEU A 6 6.73 14.35 2.16
C LEU A 6 6.97 13.44 3.36
N TYR A 7 8.20 13.35 3.87
CA TYR A 7 8.56 12.50 4.99
C TYR A 7 8.40 13.16 6.38
N GLN A 8 8.28 14.49 6.46
CA GLN A 8 8.29 15.21 7.75
C GLN A 8 6.95 15.23 8.52
N LYS A 9 5.85 14.66 7.98
CA LYS A 9 4.53 14.76 8.62
C LYS A 9 4.08 13.55 9.45
N PHE A 10 4.91 12.52 9.61
CA PHE A 10 4.55 11.34 10.40
C PHE A 10 5.23 11.35 11.77
N ASN A 11 4.97 12.40 12.55
CA ASN A 11 5.34 12.45 13.96
C ASN A 11 4.06 12.30 14.79
N VAL A 12 3.70 11.05 15.14
CA VAL A 12 2.64 10.77 16.11
C VAL A 12 3.25 9.91 17.21
N GLN A 13 3.74 10.61 18.23
CA GLN A 13 3.82 10.09 19.58
C GLN A 13 2.44 9.55 19.95
N ASN A 14 2.33 8.27 20.29
CA ASN A 14 1.28 7.86 21.21
C ASN A 14 1.87 6.87 22.22
N SER A 15 1.74 7.31 23.46
CA SER A 15 2.28 6.78 24.70
C SER A 15 1.82 5.36 25.03
N GLU A 16 2.75 4.66 25.68
CA GLU A 16 2.58 3.51 26.56
C GLU A 16 1.19 3.39 27.19
N GLN A 17 0.58 2.21 27.11
CA GLN A 17 0.14 1.41 28.27
C GLN A 17 -0.05 -0.05 27.82
N VAL A 18 1.00 -0.86 27.97
CA VAL A 18 0.89 -2.32 27.98
C VAL A 18 0.47 -2.68 29.40
N LYS A 19 -0.80 -3.02 29.61
CA LYS A 19 -1.26 -3.54 30.91
C LYS A 19 -1.80 -4.96 30.78
N GLN A 20 -0.91 -5.88 31.17
CA GLN A 20 -1.16 -7.10 31.92
C GLN A 20 -2.12 -8.14 31.35
N THR A 21 -1.48 -9.14 30.74
CA THR A 21 -1.88 -10.55 30.78
C THR A 21 -2.15 -10.98 32.23
N GLN A 22 -3.33 -11.53 32.52
CA GLN A 22 -3.49 -12.49 33.59
C GLN A 22 -4.50 -13.57 33.21
N THR A 23 -3.96 -14.77 33.21
CA THR A 23 -4.55 -16.11 33.10
C THR A 23 -5.68 -16.32 34.10
N GLU A 24 -6.74 -17.05 33.72
CA GLU A 24 -7.13 -18.35 34.30
C GLU A 24 -8.57 -18.74 33.98
N ALA A 25 -8.70 -19.99 33.54
CA ALA A 25 -9.94 -20.70 33.34
C ALA A 25 -10.56 -21.06 34.70
N GLN A 26 -11.87 -20.84 34.87
CA GLN A 26 -12.80 -21.70 35.62
C GLN A 26 -14.25 -21.17 35.53
N LYS A 27 -15.14 -21.98 34.95
CA LYS A 27 -16.57 -22.04 35.26
C LYS A 27 -16.76 -22.90 36.53
N PRO A 28 -17.94 -22.97 37.19
CA PRO A 28 -19.24 -22.30 36.96
C PRO A 28 -19.91 -21.70 38.23
N SER A 29 -20.87 -20.78 38.09
CA SER A 29 -22.03 -20.70 39.00
C SER A 29 -23.16 -19.85 38.42
N GLU A 30 -24.39 -20.30 38.65
CA GLU A 30 -25.65 -19.79 38.12
C GLU A 30 -26.26 -18.64 38.95
N ASN A 31 -27.15 -17.91 38.29
CA ASN A 31 -28.25 -17.05 38.78
C ASN A 31 -28.00 -15.56 39.10
N THR A 32 -28.37 -14.78 38.08
CA THR A 32 -29.38 -13.71 38.08
C THR A 32 -29.04 -12.37 38.74
N THR A 33 -28.79 -11.40 37.85
CA THR A 33 -29.40 -10.04 37.78
C THR A 33 -28.34 -9.06 37.29
N GLN A 34 -28.18 -8.85 35.98
CA GLN A 34 -27.31 -7.79 35.47
C GLN A 34 -27.91 -7.06 34.27
N ALA A 35 -27.91 -5.73 34.43
CA ALA A 35 -28.15 -4.61 33.52
C ALA A 35 -27.94 -4.88 32.01
N PRO A 36 -28.59 -4.10 31.12
CA PRO A 36 -28.55 -4.32 29.68
C PRO A 36 -27.11 -4.55 29.24
N LEU A 37 -26.87 -5.75 28.70
CA LEU A 37 -25.63 -6.17 28.07
C LEU A 37 -25.36 -5.19 26.93
N GLY A 38 -24.70 -4.09 27.27
CA GLY A 38 -24.05 -3.21 26.32
C GLY A 38 -23.07 -4.10 25.59
N ARG A 39 -23.46 -4.49 24.39
CA ARG A 39 -22.66 -5.24 23.43
C ARG A 39 -21.33 -4.51 23.33
N ARG A 40 -20.31 -4.97 24.05
CA ARG A 40 -18.93 -4.52 23.82
C ARG A 40 -18.62 -5.02 22.42
N GLU A 41 -18.77 -4.13 21.46
CA GLU A 41 -18.36 -4.38 20.10
C GLU A 41 -16.84 -4.54 20.14
N ASP A 42 -16.38 -5.75 19.86
CA ASP A 42 -14.95 -6.02 19.71
C ASP A 42 -14.42 -5.16 18.56
N LYS A 43 -13.67 -4.11 18.93
CA LYS A 43 -13.13 -3.14 17.99
C LYS A 43 -11.81 -3.67 17.43
N VAL A 44 -11.87 -4.24 16.24
CA VAL A 44 -10.67 -4.64 15.50
C VAL A 44 -10.09 -3.42 14.77
N GLU A 45 -8.87 -3.03 15.11
CA GLU A 45 -8.15 -1.97 14.41
C GLU A 45 -7.09 -2.57 13.47
N LEU A 46 -7.23 -2.28 12.18
CA LEU A 46 -6.28 -2.74 11.18
C LEU A 46 -4.95 -1.97 11.32
N SER A 47 -3.83 -2.70 11.32
CA SER A 47 -2.49 -2.11 11.36
C SER A 47 -2.27 -1.13 10.18
N GLN A 48 -1.40 -0.14 10.36
CA GLN A 48 -1.14 0.86 9.32
C GLN A 48 -0.59 0.23 8.04
N THR A 49 0.34 -0.72 8.16
CA THR A 49 0.88 -1.49 7.02
C THR A 49 -0.22 -2.19 6.22
N ALA A 50 -1.23 -2.76 6.88
CA ALA A 50 -2.33 -3.43 6.20
C ALA A 50 -3.27 -2.45 5.47
N LYS A 51 -3.42 -1.21 5.99
CA LYS A 51 -4.13 -0.13 5.29
C LYS A 51 -3.36 0.32 4.04
N ASP A 52 -2.04 0.42 4.14
CA ASP A 52 -1.18 0.80 3.02
C ASP A 52 -1.21 -0.24 1.90
N ILE A 53 -1.12 -1.53 2.23
CA ILE A 53 -1.24 -2.62 1.25
C ILE A 53 -2.59 -2.57 0.53
N LYS A 54 -3.71 -2.43 1.26
CA LYS A 54 -5.04 -2.29 0.64
C LYS A 54 -5.13 -1.09 -0.29
N LYS A 55 -4.49 0.02 0.07
CA LYS A 55 -4.43 1.21 -0.78
C LYS A 55 -3.64 0.93 -2.05
N ILE A 56 -2.48 0.28 -1.95
CA ILE A 56 -1.67 -0.11 -3.12
C ILE A 56 -2.46 -1.04 -4.04
N GLU A 57 -3.11 -2.07 -3.50
CA GLU A 57 -3.96 -2.98 -4.27
C GLU A 57 -5.10 -2.24 -4.99
N SER A 58 -5.74 -1.28 -4.31
CA SER A 58 -6.82 -0.49 -4.92
C SER A 58 -6.32 0.35 -6.10
N VAL A 59 -5.14 0.96 -5.95
CA VAL A 59 -4.52 1.77 -7.01
C VAL A 59 -4.12 0.88 -8.18
N LEU A 60 -3.52 -0.28 -7.92
CA LEU A 60 -3.15 -1.25 -8.97
C LEU A 60 -4.37 -1.71 -9.76
N LYS A 61 -5.50 -2.00 -9.10
CA LYS A 61 -6.75 -2.38 -9.77
C LYS A 61 -7.33 -1.29 -10.66
N THR A 62 -7.15 -0.02 -10.27
CA THR A 62 -7.65 1.13 -11.05
C THR A 62 -6.68 1.61 -12.13
N THR A 63 -5.42 1.14 -12.08
CA THR A 63 -4.40 1.58 -13.05
C THR A 63 -4.63 0.84 -14.37
N PRO A 64 -4.80 1.57 -15.49
CA PRO A 64 -4.97 0.91 -16.78
C PRO A 64 -3.68 0.20 -17.18
N ASP A 65 -3.84 -1.02 -17.70
CA ASP A 65 -2.73 -1.83 -18.22
C ASP A 65 -2.00 -1.10 -19.37
N VAL A 66 -2.76 -0.40 -20.21
CA VAL A 66 -2.23 0.41 -21.31
C VAL A 66 -2.33 1.90 -21.01
N ARG A 67 -1.18 2.59 -21.04
CA ARG A 67 -1.10 4.05 -20.97
C ARG A 67 -1.37 4.68 -22.33
N ALA A 68 -2.64 4.70 -22.74
CA ALA A 68 -3.10 5.13 -24.06
C ALA A 68 -2.55 6.51 -24.50
N GLU A 69 -2.49 7.47 -23.58
CA GLU A 69 -1.96 8.81 -23.83
C GLU A 69 -0.48 8.79 -24.29
N LYS A 70 0.35 7.97 -23.63
CA LYS A 70 1.77 7.85 -23.98
C LYS A 70 1.96 7.17 -25.32
N VAL A 71 1.14 6.14 -25.59
CA VAL A 71 1.16 5.44 -26.88
C VAL A 71 0.79 6.40 -28.00
N LYS A 72 -0.27 7.19 -27.82
CA LYS A 72 -0.70 8.20 -28.80
C LYS A 72 0.40 9.23 -29.07
N ALA A 73 1.00 9.81 -28.03
CA ALA A 73 2.06 10.80 -28.18
C ALA A 73 3.30 10.26 -28.92
N ILE A 74 3.66 9.00 -28.70
CA ILE A 74 4.77 8.35 -29.42
C ILE A 74 4.38 8.08 -30.88
N LYS A 75 3.15 7.60 -31.13
CA LYS A 75 2.64 7.38 -32.50
C LYS A 75 2.69 8.66 -33.32
N GLU A 76 2.21 9.78 -32.77
CA GLU A 76 2.25 11.09 -33.42
C GLU A 76 3.68 11.52 -33.75
N GLN A 77 4.66 11.30 -32.85
CA GLN A 77 6.07 11.61 -33.12
C GLN A 77 6.69 10.72 -34.21
N ILE A 78 6.24 9.46 -34.31
CA ILE A 78 6.68 8.54 -35.36
C ILE A 78 6.11 8.99 -36.71
N GLU A 79 4.82 9.32 -36.78
CA GLU A 79 4.16 9.83 -37.99
C GLU A 79 4.77 11.15 -38.47
N ALA A 80 5.12 12.05 -37.53
CA ALA A 80 5.81 13.30 -37.82
C ALA A 80 7.29 13.12 -38.19
N GLY A 81 7.85 11.91 -38.07
CA GLY A 81 9.27 11.62 -38.33
C GLY A 81 10.23 12.23 -37.31
N THR A 82 9.72 12.77 -36.19
CA THR A 82 10.53 13.41 -35.14
C THR A 82 10.93 12.44 -34.03
N TYR A 83 10.44 11.21 -34.06
CA TYR A 83 10.82 10.19 -33.08
C TYR A 83 12.25 9.71 -33.32
N GLN A 84 13.15 10.02 -32.39
CA GLN A 84 14.52 9.53 -32.41
C GLN A 84 14.71 8.46 -31.33
N ALA A 85 15.00 7.24 -31.78
CA ALA A 85 15.31 6.13 -30.90
C ALA A 85 16.73 6.31 -30.31
N ASP A 86 16.82 6.47 -28.99
CA ASP A 86 18.08 6.58 -28.27
C ASP A 86 18.71 5.19 -28.06
N SER A 87 19.78 4.90 -28.80
CA SER A 87 20.48 3.61 -28.76
C SER A 87 21.01 3.26 -27.37
N LYS A 88 21.41 4.26 -26.55
CA LYS A 88 21.89 4.04 -25.19
C LYS A 88 20.74 3.61 -24.28
N LYS A 89 19.57 4.24 -24.40
CA LYS A 89 18.37 3.82 -23.67
C LYS A 89 17.94 2.40 -24.04
N ILE A 90 18.03 2.04 -25.31
CA ILE A 90 17.70 0.68 -25.78
C ILE A 90 18.64 -0.35 -25.15
N ALA A 91 19.96 -0.14 -25.24
CA ALA A 91 20.93 -1.05 -24.67
C ALA A 91 20.77 -1.20 -23.14
N ASN A 92 20.54 -0.09 -22.43
CA ASN A 92 20.28 -0.13 -21.00
C ASN A 92 18.99 -0.91 -20.66
N ALA A 93 17.93 -0.76 -21.46
CA ALA A 93 16.69 -1.49 -21.25
C ALA A 93 16.89 -3.00 -21.47
N MET A 94 17.64 -3.40 -22.50
CA MET A 94 17.99 -4.80 -22.75
C MET A 94 18.77 -5.42 -21.59
N LEU A 95 19.78 -4.72 -21.08
CA LEU A 95 20.56 -5.19 -19.93
C LEU A 95 19.72 -5.27 -18.66
N ALA A 96 18.85 -4.29 -18.42
CA ALA A 96 17.95 -4.29 -17.26
C ALA A 96 16.97 -5.46 -17.30
N ASP A 97 16.46 -5.81 -18.49
CA ASP A 97 15.57 -6.95 -18.70
C ASP A 97 16.30 -8.27 -18.42
N LEU A 98 17.50 -8.44 -19.00
CA LEU A 98 18.35 -9.60 -18.73
C LEU A 98 18.63 -9.79 -17.23
N LEU A 99 18.97 -8.72 -16.51
CA LEU A 99 19.24 -8.78 -15.08
C LEU A 99 18.02 -9.16 -14.23
N LYS A 100 16.81 -8.81 -14.69
CA LYS A 100 15.56 -9.13 -13.99
C LYS A 100 15.24 -10.62 -14.05
N ASP A 101 15.59 -11.30 -15.13
CA ASP A 101 15.35 -12.73 -15.33
C ASP A 101 16.37 -13.62 -14.58
N LEU A 102 17.51 -13.06 -14.17
CA LEU A 102 18.53 -13.77 -13.39
C LEU A 102 18.28 -13.75 -11.87
N ALA A 103 17.36 -12.93 -11.38
CA ALA A 103 17.06 -12.73 -9.96
C ALA A 103 15.75 -13.41 -9.55
#